data_AF-A0A1R1D449-F1
#
_entry.id   AF-A0A1R1D449-F1
#
_cell.length_a   1.000
_cell.length_b   1.000
_cell.length_c   1.000
_cell.angle_alpha   90.00
_cell.angle_beta   90.00
_cell.angle_gamma   90.00
#
_symmetry.space_group_name_H-M   'P 1'
#
loop_
_entity.id
_entity.type
_entity.pdbx_description
1 polymer ?
#
loop_
_entity_poly.entity_id
_entity_poly.type
_entity_poly.pdbx_seq_one_letter_code
_entity_poly.pdbx_strand_id
1 'polypeptide(L)'
;MENLFLWGLYVASFYAFLPGLISRTFGFRVFKKGRVEKEISLTFDDGPDPVYTPQLLDLLARYNAKATFFIVGSHAEGQEELLRRMKDEGHVLGVHNYVHKSNWLMRPRTVKRQIERTNDVIENATGIRSTYYRPPWGIVNVFDYANLGHLQIILWSAMFGDWRIRLGHKRLGKRMLKKLRPGEVMLLHDCGMTFGADKDAPQNMLIALEAYLKEGTKLGYRFVDIVEMMKLTEAAQAAHTSVWKKAIIALWLQWERVFHIMFRLKTVGDTTDAAFHYRITTYNGENVELAAGGRVEKGDQVAELHFDNKKLSSIAATSKSPVATGIRMLREVEQALPHLANQLAADSEAKDIKAVYGVTMIHRGADRLGFEIFKLPEGLFAKSTRIYLRILIKVLTNTKHSTKGKKKRDTISPRMLLMPIQTIRSYSTVKMSNIQEGADRLSEAVERTLSAAADEAAQLGTKTTAI
;
A
#
# COMPACT_ATOMS: atom_id res chain seq x y z
N MET A 1 8.92 27.19 38.28
CA MET A 1 9.49 27.53 36.95
C MET A 1 10.12 26.33 36.26
N GLU A 2 10.68 25.35 36.98
CA GLU A 2 11.27 24.12 36.39
C GLU A 2 10.29 23.29 35.54
N ASN A 3 9.02 23.15 35.94
CA ASN A 3 8.02 22.43 35.15
C ASN A 3 7.70 23.11 33.81
N LEU A 4 7.70 24.45 33.73
CA LEU A 4 7.47 25.17 32.48
C LEU A 4 8.64 24.99 31.50
N PHE A 5 9.86 24.93 32.04
CA PHE A 5 11.09 24.71 31.28
C PHE A 5 11.20 23.25 30.79
N LEU A 6 10.86 22.27 31.64
CA LEU A 6 10.75 20.86 31.23
C LEU A 6 9.66 20.64 30.18
N TRP A 7 8.48 21.25 30.33
CA TRP A 7 7.42 21.17 29.31
C TRP A 7 7.84 21.86 28.00
N GLY A 8 8.52 23.00 28.06
CA GLY A 8 9.11 23.66 26.89
C GLY A 8 10.17 22.80 26.19
N LEU A 9 11.01 22.09 26.96
CA LEU A 9 12.01 21.16 26.46
C LEU A 9 11.38 19.91 25.83
N TYR A 10 10.35 19.33 26.46
CA TYR A 10 9.59 18.19 25.93
C TYR A 10 8.83 18.55 24.65
N VAL A 11 8.17 19.71 24.62
CA VAL A 11 7.51 20.22 23.43
C VAL A 11 8.54 20.44 22.33
N ALA A 12 9.65 21.16 22.56
CA ALA A 12 10.69 21.34 21.54
C ALA A 12 11.28 20.01 21.04
N SER A 13 11.47 19.02 21.92
CA SER A 13 12.05 17.72 21.59
C SER A 13 11.10 16.83 20.76
N PHE A 14 9.81 16.76 21.13
CA PHE A 14 8.82 15.91 20.44
C PHE A 14 8.11 16.61 19.26
N TYR A 15 7.97 17.94 19.30
CA TYR A 15 7.32 18.74 18.25
C TYR A 15 8.24 18.92 17.02
N ALA A 16 9.55 19.00 17.26
CA ALA A 16 10.49 19.64 16.36
C ALA A 16 11.72 18.78 16.08
N PHE A 17 12.39 18.28 17.12
CA PHE A 17 13.64 17.52 16.98
C PHE A 17 13.41 16.08 16.48
N LEU A 18 12.50 15.34 17.12
CA LEU A 18 12.26 13.93 16.80
C LEU A 18 11.67 13.70 15.39
N PRO A 19 10.66 14.48 14.91
CA PRO A 19 10.15 14.34 13.55
C PRO A 19 11.16 14.78 12.48
N GLY A 20 11.92 15.85 12.74
CA GLY A 20 12.99 16.31 11.85
C GLY A 20 14.10 15.27 11.72
N LEU A 21 14.51 14.68 12.84
CA LEU A 21 15.47 13.58 12.87
C LEU A 21 14.91 12.37 12.13
N ILE A 22 13.69 11.91 12.45
CA ILE A 22 13.05 10.73 11.85
C ILE A 22 12.91 10.86 10.33
N SER A 23 12.53 12.03 9.82
CA SER A 23 12.34 12.20 8.37
C SER A 23 13.67 12.33 7.63
N ARG A 24 14.69 12.92 8.27
CA ARG A 24 16.02 13.01 7.70
C ARG A 24 16.73 11.66 7.69
N THR A 25 16.58 10.83 8.73
CA THR A 25 17.16 9.48 8.80
C THR A 25 16.32 8.43 8.07
N PHE A 26 15.02 8.31 8.37
CA PHE A 26 14.16 7.23 7.88
C PHE A 26 13.33 7.57 6.63
N GLY A 27 13.29 8.83 6.17
CA GLY A 27 12.60 9.19 4.92
C GLY A 27 11.07 9.04 4.97
N PHE A 28 10.46 9.09 6.15
CA PHE A 28 9.02 8.94 6.29
C PHE A 28 8.26 10.10 5.63
N ARG A 29 7.54 9.82 4.55
CA ARG A 29 6.73 10.78 3.75
C ARG A 29 7.52 11.94 3.13
N VAL A 30 8.85 11.80 3.02
CA VAL A 30 9.72 12.78 2.35
C VAL A 30 10.50 12.10 1.23
N PHE A 31 10.67 12.80 0.11
CA PHE A 31 11.56 12.37 -0.96
C PHE A 31 12.86 13.19 -0.89
N LYS A 32 14.01 12.51 -0.80
CA LYS A 32 15.32 13.17 -0.63
C LYS A 32 16.38 12.72 -1.63
N LYS A 33 16.22 11.54 -2.23
CA LYS A 33 17.18 10.93 -3.13
C LYS A 33 16.48 9.90 -4.01
N GLY A 34 16.79 9.90 -5.31
CA GLY A 34 16.34 8.88 -6.24
C GLY A 34 17.17 7.61 -6.18
N ARG A 35 16.60 6.52 -6.71
CA ARG A 35 17.32 5.27 -7.00
C ARG A 35 17.27 5.04 -8.50
N VAL A 36 18.26 5.60 -9.18
CA VAL A 36 18.35 5.71 -10.65
C VAL A 36 19.82 5.62 -11.05
N GLU A 37 20.09 5.50 -12.35
CA GLU A 37 21.44 5.19 -12.85
C GLU A 37 22.19 6.40 -13.40
N LYS A 38 21.51 7.39 -14.01
CA LYS A 38 22.18 8.53 -14.67
C LYS A 38 21.50 9.88 -14.44
N GLU A 39 20.43 9.92 -13.67
CA GLU A 39 19.64 11.13 -13.48
C GLU A 39 20.05 11.86 -12.20
N ILE A 40 20.01 13.19 -12.26
CA ILE A 40 20.24 14.10 -11.14
C ILE A 40 19.11 15.13 -11.12
N SER A 41 18.54 15.40 -9.95
CA SER A 41 17.46 16.37 -9.82
C SER A 41 17.98 17.72 -9.33
N LEU A 42 17.75 18.75 -10.15
CA LEU A 42 18.08 20.13 -9.81
C LEU A 42 16.88 20.79 -9.14
N THR A 43 17.08 21.31 -7.93
CA THR A 43 16.02 22.02 -7.22
C THR A 43 16.51 23.36 -6.71
N PHE A 44 15.69 24.39 -6.89
CA PHE A 44 16.01 25.79 -6.57
C PHE A 44 14.98 26.33 -5.58
N ASP A 45 15.45 26.83 -4.44
CA ASP A 45 14.62 27.45 -3.40
C ASP A 45 14.75 28.98 -3.44
N ASP A 46 13.81 29.63 -2.76
CA ASP A 46 13.78 31.07 -2.44
C ASP A 46 13.33 32.02 -3.56
N GLY A 47 13.32 31.59 -4.82
CA GLY A 47 12.83 32.38 -5.95
C GLY A 47 11.31 32.57 -6.02
N PRO A 48 10.82 33.29 -7.05
CA PRO A 48 11.59 33.84 -8.16
C PRO A 48 12.27 35.18 -7.81
N ASP A 49 13.50 35.35 -8.28
CA ASP A 49 14.24 36.61 -8.32
C ASP A 49 14.17 37.20 -9.75
N PRO A 50 13.76 38.47 -9.92
CA PRO A 50 13.55 39.05 -11.25
C PRO A 50 14.84 39.22 -12.06
N VAL A 51 16.02 39.16 -11.44
CA VAL A 51 17.32 39.30 -12.10
C VAL A 51 17.94 37.94 -12.38
N TYR A 52 18.00 37.05 -11.37
CA TYR A 52 18.76 35.81 -11.48
C TYR A 52 17.96 34.63 -12.01
N THR A 53 16.67 34.53 -11.70
CA THR A 53 15.82 33.43 -12.16
C THR A 53 15.68 33.39 -13.69
N PRO A 54 15.52 34.52 -14.42
CA PRO A 54 15.55 34.49 -15.88
C PRO A 54 16.86 33.96 -16.47
N GLN A 55 18.01 34.35 -15.89
CA GLN A 55 19.33 33.88 -16.30
C GLN A 55 19.51 32.37 -16.03
N LEU A 56 18.94 31.89 -14.92
CA LEU A 56 18.91 30.47 -14.59
C LEU A 56 18.10 29.68 -15.62
N LEU A 57 16.92 30.17 -16.00
CA LEU A 57 16.09 29.54 -17.03
C LEU A 57 16.83 29.45 -18.37
N ASP A 58 17.48 30.54 -18.81
CA ASP A 58 18.31 30.53 -20.02
C ASP A 58 19.44 29.49 -19.93
N LEU A 59 20.11 29.40 -18.77
CA LEU A 59 21.15 28.41 -18.55
C LEU A 59 20.61 26.98 -18.59
N LEU A 60 19.48 26.69 -17.96
CA LEU A 60 18.85 25.36 -18.00
C LEU A 60 18.46 24.98 -19.43
N ALA A 61 17.89 25.92 -20.20
CA ALA A 61 17.52 25.72 -21.59
C ALA A 61 18.74 25.35 -22.47
N ARG A 62 19.89 26.03 -22.30
CA ARG A 62 21.14 25.71 -23.04
C ARG A 62 21.62 24.27 -22.87
N TYR A 63 21.32 23.65 -21.73
CA TYR A 63 21.72 22.27 -21.43
C TYR A 63 20.56 21.27 -21.52
N ASN A 64 19.39 21.70 -22.01
CA ASN A 64 18.16 20.91 -22.02
C ASN A 64 17.86 20.26 -20.64
N ALA A 65 18.13 21.01 -19.57
CA ALA A 65 17.97 20.55 -18.21
C ALA A 65 16.58 20.91 -17.68
N LYS A 66 15.91 19.96 -17.00
CA LYS A 66 14.68 20.24 -16.25
C LYS A 66 14.99 20.36 -14.75
N ALA A 67 14.15 21.10 -14.05
CA ALA A 67 14.38 21.50 -12.67
C ALA A 67 13.05 21.67 -11.92
N THR A 68 13.14 21.73 -10.60
CA THR A 68 12.02 22.06 -9.72
C THR A 68 12.31 23.34 -8.94
N PHE A 69 11.41 24.32 -9.03
CA PHE A 69 11.51 25.60 -8.34
C PHE A 69 10.56 25.63 -7.15
N PHE A 70 11.07 25.76 -5.93
CA PHE A 70 10.28 25.91 -4.72
C PHE A 70 10.06 27.40 -4.45
N ILE A 71 8.86 27.86 -4.80
CA ILE A 71 8.49 29.27 -4.89
C ILE A 71 8.14 29.82 -3.51
N VAL A 72 8.72 30.98 -3.18
CA VAL A 72 8.27 31.82 -2.07
C VAL A 72 7.17 32.75 -2.60
N GLY A 73 5.94 32.58 -2.10
CA GLY A 73 4.77 33.27 -2.66
C GLY A 73 4.87 34.80 -2.68
N SER A 74 5.47 35.42 -1.66
CA SER A 74 5.66 36.87 -1.60
C SER A 74 6.67 37.41 -2.62
N HIS A 75 7.59 36.57 -3.10
CA HIS A 75 8.48 36.95 -4.19
C HIS A 75 7.79 36.80 -5.55
N ALA A 76 6.87 35.85 -5.67
CA ALA A 76 6.17 35.57 -6.91
C ALA A 76 5.02 36.53 -7.26
N GLU A 77 4.45 37.25 -6.28
CA GLU A 77 3.40 38.25 -6.54
C GLU A 77 3.92 39.35 -7.50
N GLY A 78 3.21 39.59 -8.61
CA GLY A 78 3.63 40.52 -9.65
C GLY A 78 4.68 40.00 -10.63
N GLN A 79 5.05 38.71 -10.53
CA GLN A 79 5.99 38.04 -11.45
C GLN A 79 5.31 36.89 -12.21
N GLU A 80 4.03 37.06 -12.58
CA GLU A 80 3.21 36.01 -13.21
C GLU A 80 3.79 35.52 -14.54
N GLU A 81 4.39 36.42 -15.33
CA GLU A 81 5.07 36.05 -16.58
C GLU A 81 6.27 35.14 -16.35
N LEU A 82 7.04 35.38 -15.30
CA LEU A 82 8.19 34.55 -14.97
C LEU A 82 7.76 33.15 -14.50
N LEU A 83 6.67 33.05 -13.72
CA LEU A 83 6.09 31.76 -13.37
C LEU A 83 5.53 31.01 -14.59
N ARG A 84 4.87 31.71 -15.52
CA ARG A 84 4.43 31.11 -16.79
C ARG A 84 5.61 30.60 -17.59
N ARG A 85 6.67 31.39 -17.70
CA ARG A 85 7.91 31.00 -18.37
C ARG A 85 8.50 29.72 -17.78
N MET A 86 8.60 29.61 -16.45
CA MET A 86 9.04 28.36 -15.79
C MET A 86 8.20 27.15 -16.22
N LYS A 87 6.87 27.29 -16.20
CA LYS A 87 5.95 26.21 -16.61
C LYS A 87 6.12 25.87 -18.09
N ASP A 88 6.12 26.88 -18.97
CA ASP A 88 6.13 26.70 -20.43
C ASP A 88 7.46 26.12 -20.91
N GLU A 89 8.56 26.43 -20.22
CA GLU A 89 9.86 25.77 -20.41
C GLU A 89 9.91 24.36 -19.79
N GLY A 90 8.84 23.87 -19.19
CA GLY A 90 8.68 22.50 -18.71
C GLY A 90 9.30 22.22 -17.33
N HIS A 91 9.47 23.25 -16.50
CA HIS A 91 9.93 23.09 -15.13
C HIS A 91 8.75 22.83 -14.18
N VAL A 92 9.05 22.25 -13.02
CA VAL A 92 8.05 21.95 -11.98
C VAL A 92 8.07 23.04 -10.93
N LEU A 93 6.90 23.58 -10.59
CA LEU A 93 6.75 24.57 -9.54
C LEU A 93 6.27 23.89 -8.25
N GLY A 94 7.03 24.05 -7.18
CA GLY A 94 6.76 23.62 -5.81
C GLY A 94 6.49 24.81 -4.89
N VAL A 95 5.92 24.56 -3.72
CA VAL A 95 5.66 25.60 -2.71
C VAL A 95 6.79 25.66 -1.68
N HIS A 96 7.21 26.88 -1.30
CA HIS A 96 8.19 27.16 -0.25
C HIS A 96 7.68 28.13 0.83
N ASN A 97 6.39 28.01 1.19
CA ASN A 97 5.62 28.99 1.98
C ASN A 97 5.46 30.34 1.25
N TYR A 98 4.56 31.19 1.78
CA TYR A 98 4.32 32.51 1.21
C TYR A 98 5.40 33.50 1.65
N VAL A 99 5.84 33.46 2.90
CA VAL A 99 7.08 34.11 3.35
C VAL A 99 8.09 33.05 3.80
N HIS A 100 9.39 33.33 3.62
CA HIS A 100 10.49 32.44 4.01
C HIS A 100 10.73 32.43 5.54
N LYS A 101 9.72 31.97 6.29
CA LYS A 101 9.75 31.81 7.74
C LYS A 101 9.72 30.32 8.11
N SER A 102 10.53 29.93 9.09
CA SER A 102 10.56 28.56 9.60
C SER A 102 9.21 28.14 10.17
N ASN A 103 8.77 26.92 9.81
CA ASN A 103 7.53 26.32 10.32
C ASN A 103 7.54 26.16 11.85
N TRP A 104 8.71 26.10 12.50
CA TRP A 104 8.81 26.06 13.97
C TRP A 104 8.26 27.30 14.66
N LEU A 105 8.36 28.45 14.01
CA LEU A 105 7.92 29.74 14.57
C LEU A 105 6.46 30.05 14.19
N MET A 106 5.73 29.09 13.61
CA MET A 106 4.39 29.27 13.09
C MET A 106 3.42 28.21 13.61
N ARG A 107 2.18 28.64 13.85
CA ARG A 107 1.09 27.71 14.22
C ARG A 107 0.72 26.84 13.01
N PRO A 108 0.23 25.60 13.18
CA PRO A 108 -0.14 24.72 12.07
C PRO A 108 -1.14 25.33 11.07
N ARG A 109 -2.14 26.07 11.56
CA ARG A 109 -3.10 26.79 10.71
C ARG A 109 -2.43 27.90 9.88
N THR A 110 -1.39 28.54 10.42
CA THR A 110 -0.62 29.56 9.73
C THR A 110 0.21 28.94 8.61
N VAL A 111 0.90 27.83 8.87
CA VAL A 111 1.65 27.07 7.85
C VAL A 111 0.73 26.67 6.69
N LYS A 112 -0.43 26.10 7.01
CA LYS A 112 -1.43 25.73 5.99
C LYS A 112 -1.82 26.93 5.11
N ARG A 113 -2.12 28.09 5.72
CA ARG A 113 -2.48 29.32 4.98
C ARG A 113 -1.33 29.84 4.11
N GLN A 114 -0.09 29.77 4.60
CA GLN A 114 1.10 30.17 3.85
C GLN A 114 1.26 29.32 2.58
N ILE A 115 1.04 28.01 2.70
CA ILE A 115 1.12 27.08 1.59
C ILE A 115 -0.02 27.32 0.60
N GLU A 116 -1.26 27.42 1.08
CA GLU A 116 -2.44 27.66 0.24
C GLU A 116 -2.30 28.98 -0.53
N ARG A 117 -1.88 30.07 0.13
CA ARG A 117 -1.67 31.36 -0.52
C ARG A 117 -0.61 31.31 -1.62
N THR A 118 0.49 30.59 -1.40
CA THR A 118 1.52 30.42 -2.44
C THR A 118 0.98 29.62 -3.61
N ASN A 119 0.21 28.57 -3.33
CA ASN A 119 -0.46 27.79 -4.37
C ASN A 119 -1.44 28.64 -5.17
N ASP A 120 -2.17 29.55 -4.53
CA ASP A 120 -3.08 30.47 -5.24
C ASP A 120 -2.29 31.40 -6.17
N VAL A 121 -1.12 31.91 -5.76
CA VAL A 121 -0.24 32.70 -6.65
C VAL A 121 0.24 31.88 -7.85
N ILE A 122 0.70 30.65 -7.62
CA ILE A 122 1.15 29.74 -8.70
C ILE A 122 0.00 29.41 -9.64
N GLU A 123 -1.17 29.06 -9.10
CA GLU A 123 -2.35 28.67 -9.89
C GLU A 123 -2.89 29.85 -10.71
N ASN A 124 -2.94 31.06 -10.14
CA ASN A 124 -3.37 32.25 -10.88
C ASN A 124 -2.44 32.57 -12.06
N ALA A 125 -1.13 32.37 -11.91
CA ALA A 125 -0.18 32.63 -12.99
C ALA A 125 -0.21 31.51 -14.05
N THR A 126 -0.28 30.25 -13.61
CA THR A 126 0.08 29.08 -14.45
C THR A 126 -1.08 28.13 -14.74
N GLY A 127 -2.21 28.25 -14.03
CA GLY A 127 -3.34 27.32 -14.07
C GLY A 127 -3.06 25.97 -13.38
N ILE A 128 -1.94 25.82 -12.67
CA ILE A 128 -1.55 24.58 -12.00
C ILE A 128 -1.47 24.82 -10.50
N ARG A 129 -2.09 23.93 -9.71
CA ARG A 129 -1.92 23.89 -8.26
C ARG A 129 -0.85 22.87 -7.88
N SER A 130 0.19 23.31 -7.17
CA SER A 130 1.32 22.42 -6.85
C SER A 130 0.96 21.43 -5.74
N THR A 131 1.40 20.18 -5.93
CA THR A 131 1.37 19.13 -4.91
C THR A 131 2.74 18.91 -4.27
N TYR A 132 3.76 19.68 -4.64
CA TYR A 132 5.12 19.54 -4.11
C TYR A 132 5.43 20.66 -3.13
N TYR A 133 5.99 20.30 -1.98
CA TYR A 133 6.28 21.24 -0.91
C TYR A 133 7.68 21.00 -0.36
N ARG A 134 8.43 22.08 -0.16
CA ARG A 134 9.64 22.06 0.64
C ARG A 134 9.46 23.08 1.76
N PRO A 135 9.56 22.69 3.04
CA PRO A 135 9.49 23.66 4.12
C PRO A 135 10.78 24.51 4.15
N PRO A 136 10.67 25.82 4.43
CA PRO A 136 11.84 26.67 4.71
C PRO A 136 12.78 26.00 5.70
N TRP A 137 14.09 26.08 5.42
CA TRP A 137 15.17 25.47 6.21
C TRP A 137 15.17 23.92 6.22
N GLY A 138 14.27 23.26 5.48
CA GLY A 138 14.08 21.80 5.50
C GLY A 138 13.60 21.26 6.85
N ILE A 139 13.03 22.13 7.69
CA ILE A 139 12.60 21.80 9.03
C ILE A 139 11.13 21.35 8.99
N VAL A 140 10.90 20.07 9.27
CA VAL A 140 9.59 19.41 9.30
C VAL A 140 9.13 19.20 10.74
N ASN A 141 7.84 19.42 11.02
CA ASN A 141 7.18 19.14 12.30
C ASN A 141 6.07 18.07 12.15
N VAL A 142 5.50 17.59 13.27
CA VAL A 142 4.43 16.55 13.26
C VAL A 142 3.20 16.98 12.46
N PHE A 143 2.87 18.27 12.47
CA PHE A 143 1.67 18.80 11.82
C PHE A 143 1.83 18.91 10.30
N ASP A 144 3.05 19.03 9.79
CA ASP A 144 3.31 18.92 8.35
C ASP A 144 2.82 17.55 7.83
N TYR A 145 3.00 16.47 8.59
CA TYR A 145 2.50 15.13 8.21
C TYR A 145 0.99 14.96 8.38
N ALA A 146 0.38 15.63 9.36
CA ALA A 146 -1.03 15.48 9.69
C ALA A 146 -1.96 16.35 8.83
N ASN A 147 -1.54 17.58 8.51
CA ASN A 147 -2.37 18.57 7.82
C ASN A 147 -2.06 18.71 6.33
N LEU A 148 -0.88 18.26 5.87
CA LEU A 148 -0.45 18.40 4.47
C LEU A 148 -0.46 17.05 3.75
N GLY A 149 -1.36 16.13 4.14
CA GLY A 149 -1.38 14.76 3.60
C GLY A 149 -1.62 14.62 2.09
N HIS A 150 -1.95 15.72 1.40
CA HIS A 150 -2.08 15.82 -0.06
C HIS A 150 -0.81 16.34 -0.75
N LEU A 151 0.16 16.87 0.02
CA LEU A 151 1.43 17.38 -0.50
C LEU A 151 2.52 16.33 -0.32
N GLN A 152 3.38 16.24 -1.33
CA GLN A 152 4.61 15.47 -1.29
C GLN A 152 5.74 16.39 -0.80
N ILE A 153 6.31 16.06 0.35
CA ILE A 153 7.44 16.81 0.90
C ILE A 153 8.72 16.40 0.16
N ILE A 154 9.43 17.39 -0.37
CA ILE A 154 10.71 17.22 -1.08
C ILE A 154 11.82 17.87 -0.26
N LEU A 155 12.83 17.07 0.09
CA LEU A 155 14.07 17.53 0.70
C LEU A 155 15.23 17.34 -0.28
N TRP A 156 16.45 17.16 0.21
CA TRP A 156 17.64 17.07 -0.62
C TRP A 156 18.62 16.03 -0.05
N SER A 157 19.50 15.54 -0.93
CA SER A 157 20.64 14.68 -0.57
C SER A 157 21.97 15.43 -0.65
N ALA A 158 22.01 16.55 -1.38
CA ALA A 158 23.19 17.38 -1.55
C ALA A 158 22.85 18.88 -1.33
N MET A 159 23.71 19.56 -0.56
CA MET A 159 23.61 20.98 -0.21
C MET A 159 25.02 21.56 -0.16
N PHE A 160 25.20 22.78 -0.66
CA PHE A 160 26.53 23.29 -1.00
C PHE A 160 26.93 24.60 -0.29
N GLY A 161 25.95 25.35 0.24
CA GLY A 161 26.18 26.68 0.82
C GLY A 161 26.29 27.77 -0.24
N ASP A 162 25.59 27.61 -1.36
CA ASP A 162 25.57 28.50 -2.52
C ASP A 162 24.96 29.88 -2.21
N TRP A 163 24.18 30.00 -1.14
CA TRP A 163 23.64 31.25 -0.61
C TRP A 163 24.69 32.18 0.06
N ARG A 164 25.97 31.79 0.10
CA ARG A 164 27.05 32.57 0.72
C ARG A 164 28.02 33.10 -0.33
N ILE A 165 28.10 34.42 -0.50
CA ILE A 165 28.97 35.06 -1.48
C ILE A 165 30.44 34.74 -1.23
N ARG A 166 30.86 34.67 0.04
CA ARG A 166 32.24 34.37 0.46
C ARG A 166 32.71 32.96 0.04
N LEU A 167 31.79 32.04 -0.29
CA LEU A 167 32.17 30.71 -0.77
C LEU A 167 32.87 30.79 -2.13
N GLY A 168 32.40 31.68 -3.02
CA GLY A 168 32.89 31.87 -4.37
C GLY A 168 32.59 30.70 -5.33
N HIS A 169 32.37 31.01 -6.61
CA HIS A 169 31.98 30.04 -7.63
C HIS A 169 32.95 28.85 -7.79
N LYS A 170 34.28 29.06 -7.69
CA LYS A 170 35.28 27.98 -7.83
C LYS A 170 35.13 26.89 -6.76
N ARG A 171 34.99 27.31 -5.48
CA ARG A 171 34.86 26.36 -4.36
C ARG A 171 33.48 25.72 -4.36
N LEU A 172 32.45 26.47 -4.72
CA LEU A 172 31.09 25.97 -4.91
C LEU A 172 31.05 24.88 -5.99
N GLY A 173 31.58 25.15 -7.19
CA GLY A 173 31.65 24.17 -8.28
C GLY A 173 32.41 22.89 -7.89
N LYS A 174 33.54 23.00 -7.17
CA LYS A 174 34.25 21.83 -6.63
C LYS A 174 33.39 21.00 -5.67
N ARG A 175 32.55 21.64 -4.85
CA ARG A 175 31.61 20.93 -3.96
C ARG A 175 30.49 20.26 -4.74
N MET A 176 29.94 20.93 -5.74
CA MET A 176 28.89 20.39 -6.62
C MET A 176 29.39 19.16 -7.38
N LEU A 177 30.55 19.24 -8.04
CA LEU A 177 31.15 18.13 -8.79
C LEU A 177 31.42 16.89 -7.94
N LYS A 178 31.76 17.02 -6.65
CA LYS A 178 31.89 15.87 -5.73
C LYS A 178 30.57 15.10 -5.52
N LYS A 179 29.44 15.75 -5.80
CA LYS A 179 28.08 15.21 -5.74
C LYS A 179 27.49 14.96 -7.13
N LEU A 180 28.31 14.92 -8.17
CA LEU A 180 27.91 14.45 -9.50
C LEU A 180 27.75 12.92 -9.47
N ARG A 181 26.62 12.46 -8.93
CA ARG A 181 26.32 11.04 -8.70
C ARG A 181 24.83 10.78 -8.99
N PRO A 182 24.46 9.57 -9.43
CA PRO A 182 23.07 9.26 -9.75
C PRO A 182 22.13 9.41 -8.55
N GLY A 183 20.92 9.87 -8.85
CA GLY A 183 19.81 10.01 -7.90
C GLY A 183 19.95 11.16 -6.91
N GLU A 184 20.99 11.98 -7.00
CA GLU A 184 21.13 13.14 -6.11
C GLU A 184 20.00 14.16 -6.38
N VAL A 185 19.42 14.67 -5.29
CA VAL A 185 18.52 15.83 -5.31
C VAL A 185 19.31 17.01 -4.74
N MET A 186 19.66 17.95 -5.62
CA MET A 186 20.51 19.09 -5.31
C MET A 186 19.66 20.25 -4.79
N LEU A 187 19.97 20.75 -3.60
CA LEU A 187 19.46 22.02 -3.10
C LEU A 187 20.38 23.17 -3.54
N LEU A 188 19.82 24.09 -4.32
CA LEU A 188 20.41 25.34 -4.77
C LEU A 188 19.40 26.48 -4.55
N HIS A 189 19.83 27.73 -4.71
CA HIS A 189 19.00 28.92 -4.46
C HIS A 189 19.18 29.91 -5.61
N ASP A 190 18.07 30.37 -6.18
CA ASP A 190 18.06 31.36 -7.28
C ASP A 190 17.75 32.78 -6.78
N CYS A 191 17.51 32.97 -5.49
CA CYS A 191 17.23 34.25 -4.85
C CYS A 191 18.12 34.47 -3.62
N GLY A 192 18.73 35.67 -3.53
CA GLY A 192 19.59 36.07 -2.41
C GLY A 192 18.90 36.97 -1.37
N MET A 193 17.58 37.16 -1.45
CA MET A 193 16.83 38.13 -0.62
C MET A 193 16.25 37.53 0.67
N THR A 194 16.34 36.22 0.86
CA THR A 194 15.84 35.55 2.06
C THR A 194 16.78 35.72 3.24
N PHE A 195 16.24 35.65 4.45
CA PHE A 195 17.04 35.76 5.68
C PHE A 195 18.15 34.70 5.71
N GLY A 196 19.40 35.13 5.77
CA GLY A 196 20.58 34.26 5.83
C GLY A 196 21.27 33.98 4.49
N ALA A 197 20.71 34.48 3.37
CA ALA A 197 21.35 34.49 2.06
C ALA A 197 22.01 35.85 1.77
N ASP A 198 23.11 35.84 1.02
CA ASP A 198 23.75 37.05 0.52
C ASP A 198 23.14 37.43 -0.85
N LYS A 199 22.82 38.71 -1.05
CA LYS A 199 22.10 39.24 -2.23
C LYS A 199 22.67 38.74 -3.57
N ASP A 200 23.99 38.82 -3.75
CA ASP A 200 24.64 38.49 -5.03
C ASP A 200 25.16 37.04 -5.09
N ALA A 201 24.82 36.21 -4.09
CA ALA A 201 25.21 34.80 -4.07
C ALA A 201 24.69 33.99 -5.29
N PRO A 202 23.46 34.23 -5.82
CA PRO A 202 22.98 33.51 -7.00
C PRO A 202 23.89 33.67 -8.23
N GLN A 203 24.63 34.78 -8.36
CA GLN A 203 25.60 34.94 -9.44
C GLN A 203 26.71 33.88 -9.37
N ASN A 204 27.25 33.62 -8.17
CA ASN A 204 28.25 32.56 -7.97
C ASN A 204 27.66 31.16 -8.22
N MET A 205 26.38 30.96 -7.87
CA MET A 205 25.64 29.72 -8.12
C MET A 205 25.53 29.46 -9.62
N LEU A 206 25.11 30.43 -10.42
CA LEU A 206 24.98 30.30 -11.88
C LEU A 206 26.30 29.88 -12.56
N ILE A 207 27.41 30.54 -12.21
CA ILE A 207 28.74 30.20 -12.76
C ILE A 207 29.16 28.78 -12.37
N ALA A 208 28.92 28.38 -11.12
CA ALA A 208 29.24 27.04 -10.65
C ALA A 208 28.34 25.96 -11.27
N LEU A 209 27.05 26.28 -11.48
CA LEU A 209 26.06 25.41 -12.09
C LEU A 209 26.39 25.15 -13.55
N GLU A 210 26.80 26.16 -14.32
CA GLU A 210 27.20 25.95 -15.72
C GLU A 210 28.38 24.97 -15.84
N ALA A 211 29.41 25.11 -14.99
CA ALA A 211 30.52 24.17 -14.94
C ALA A 211 30.06 22.74 -14.56
N TYR A 212 29.10 22.63 -13.66
CA TYR A 212 28.52 21.35 -13.24
C TYR A 212 27.68 20.69 -14.34
N LEU A 213 26.82 21.45 -15.02
CA LEU A 213 26.00 20.99 -16.14
C LEU A 213 26.87 20.52 -17.30
N LYS A 214 27.92 21.28 -17.63
CA LYS A 214 28.89 20.92 -18.67
C LYS A 214 29.56 19.58 -18.39
N GLU A 215 30.11 19.40 -17.19
CA GLU A 215 30.79 18.14 -16.83
C GLU A 215 29.81 16.97 -16.71
N GLY A 216 28.62 17.19 -16.13
CA GLY A 216 27.60 16.16 -16.04
C GLY A 216 27.10 15.69 -17.41
N THR A 217 26.85 16.62 -18.33
CA THR A 217 26.45 16.29 -19.70
C THR A 217 27.54 15.50 -20.42
N LYS A 218 28.82 15.89 -20.27
CA LYS A 218 29.97 15.14 -20.82
C LYS A 218 30.04 13.70 -20.30
N LEU A 219 29.69 13.47 -19.03
CA LEU A 219 29.65 12.15 -18.40
C LEU A 219 28.33 11.39 -18.65
N GLY A 220 27.41 11.97 -19.43
CA GLY A 220 26.14 11.35 -19.80
C GLY A 220 25.06 11.39 -18.72
N TYR A 221 25.18 12.29 -17.74
CA TYR A 221 24.10 12.54 -16.77
C TYR A 221 22.96 13.30 -17.42
N ARG A 222 21.74 13.02 -16.97
CA ARG A 222 20.52 13.75 -17.33
C ARG A 222 20.03 14.57 -16.14
N PHE A 223 19.67 15.82 -16.38
CA PHE A 223 19.15 16.72 -15.35
C PHE A 223 17.63 16.80 -15.45
N VAL A 224 16.95 16.30 -14.43
CA VAL A 224 15.49 16.07 -14.43
C VAL A 224 14.82 16.78 -13.26
N ASP A 225 13.54 17.08 -13.40
CA ASP A 225 12.75 17.58 -12.27
C ASP A 225 12.44 16.46 -11.25
N ILE A 226 11.81 16.84 -10.13
CA ILE A 226 11.51 15.91 -9.04
C ILE A 226 10.46 14.86 -9.41
N VAL A 227 9.57 15.17 -10.36
CA VAL A 227 8.47 14.29 -10.79
C VAL A 227 9.03 13.14 -11.59
N GLU A 228 9.88 13.44 -12.57
CA GLU A 228 10.57 12.43 -13.35
C GLU A 228 11.50 11.59 -12.45
N MET A 229 12.27 12.23 -11.55
CA MET A 229 13.13 11.52 -10.60
C MET A 229 12.37 10.52 -9.72
N MET A 230 11.22 10.92 -9.18
CA MET A 230 10.35 10.03 -8.39
C MET A 230 9.80 8.88 -9.24
N LYS A 231 9.30 9.17 -10.45
CA LYS A 231 8.76 8.16 -11.38
C LYS A 231 9.81 7.11 -11.74
N LEU A 232 11.03 7.54 -12.09
CA LEU A 232 12.13 6.64 -12.41
C LEU A 232 12.54 5.79 -11.20
N THR A 233 12.56 6.40 -10.00
CA THR A 233 12.85 5.69 -8.75
C THR A 233 11.80 4.63 -8.44
N GLU A 234 10.52 4.93 -8.64
CA GLU A 234 9.43 3.97 -8.45
C GLU A 234 9.51 2.82 -9.47
N ALA A 235 9.82 3.11 -10.73
CA ALA A 235 10.00 2.11 -11.77
C ALA A 235 11.16 1.15 -11.43
N ALA A 236 12.32 1.69 -11.04
CA ALA A 236 13.47 0.92 -10.59
C ALA A 236 13.15 0.08 -9.34
N GLN A 237 12.42 0.64 -8.37
CA GLN A 237 11.98 -0.11 -7.20
C GLN A 237 11.00 -1.23 -7.56
N ALA A 238 10.01 -0.97 -8.41
CA ALA A 238 9.03 -1.97 -8.84
C ALA A 238 9.70 -3.17 -9.53
N ALA A 239 10.74 -2.92 -10.33
CA ALA A 239 11.57 -3.97 -10.94
C ALA A 239 12.23 -4.87 -9.87
N HIS A 240 12.84 -4.28 -8.83
CA HIS A 240 13.45 -5.03 -7.72
C HIS A 240 12.44 -5.70 -6.78
N THR A 241 11.30 -5.06 -6.55
CA THR A 241 10.24 -5.57 -5.64
C THR A 241 9.57 -6.81 -6.23
N SER A 242 9.49 -6.93 -7.56
CA SER A 242 9.02 -8.12 -8.26
C SER A 242 9.85 -9.37 -7.92
N VAL A 243 11.17 -9.23 -7.83
CA VAL A 243 12.08 -10.35 -7.53
C VAL A 243 11.97 -10.76 -6.06
N TRP A 244 11.98 -9.81 -5.13
CA TRP A 244 11.83 -10.10 -3.70
C TRP A 244 10.44 -10.64 -3.33
N LYS A 245 9.38 -10.14 -3.97
CA LYS A 245 8.02 -10.68 -3.78
C LYS A 245 7.92 -12.12 -4.28
N LYS A 246 8.54 -12.44 -5.42
CA LYS A 246 8.65 -13.82 -5.92
C LYS A 246 9.46 -14.71 -4.96
N ALA A 247 10.56 -14.21 -4.40
CA ALA A 247 11.38 -14.95 -3.43
C ALA A 247 10.64 -15.21 -2.10
N ILE A 248 9.91 -14.22 -1.57
CA ILE A 248 9.08 -14.39 -0.37
C ILE A 248 7.95 -15.38 -0.62
N ILE A 249 7.27 -15.29 -1.78
CA ILE A 249 6.23 -16.25 -2.16
C ILE A 249 6.82 -17.65 -2.31
N ALA A 250 7.99 -17.79 -2.93
CA ALA A 250 8.66 -19.08 -3.07
C ALA A 250 9.06 -19.68 -1.71
N LEU A 251 9.65 -18.88 -0.82
CA LEU A 251 10.01 -19.31 0.54
C LEU A 251 8.76 -19.69 1.35
N TRP A 252 7.66 -18.96 1.18
CA TRP A 252 6.39 -19.24 1.82
C TRP A 252 5.74 -20.54 1.32
N LEU A 253 5.74 -20.78 0.00
CA LEU A 253 5.26 -22.05 -0.58
C LEU A 253 6.12 -23.24 -0.14
N GLN A 254 7.42 -23.05 0.07
CA GLN A 254 8.29 -24.09 0.65
C GLN A 254 7.98 -24.34 2.13
N TRP A 255 7.74 -23.28 2.91
CA TRP A 255 7.30 -23.41 4.29
C TRP A 255 5.95 -24.13 4.40
N GLU A 256 5.01 -23.86 3.50
CA GLU A 256 3.71 -24.54 3.44
C GLU A 256 3.87 -26.05 3.20
N ARG A 257 4.74 -26.47 2.26
CA ARG A 257 5.04 -27.90 2.06
C ARG A 257 5.62 -28.55 3.31
N VAL A 258 6.57 -27.87 3.97
CA VAL A 258 7.17 -28.35 5.22
C VAL A 258 6.12 -28.44 6.34
N PHE A 259 5.21 -27.46 6.43
CA PHE A 259 4.10 -27.44 7.40
C PHE A 259 3.11 -28.59 7.16
N HIS A 260 2.73 -28.84 5.89
CA HIS A 260 1.86 -29.96 5.51
C HIS A 260 2.44 -31.31 5.94
N ILE A 261 3.75 -31.53 5.71
CA ILE A 261 4.45 -32.75 6.10
C ILE A 261 4.55 -32.87 7.62
N MET A 262 4.94 -31.78 8.29
CA MET A 262 5.15 -31.75 9.74
C MET A 262 3.86 -31.97 10.54
N PHE A 263 2.73 -31.45 10.06
CA PHE A 263 1.44 -31.50 10.76
C PHE A 263 0.42 -32.46 10.13
N ARG A 264 0.82 -33.26 9.14
CA ARG A 264 0.02 -34.30 8.48
C ARG A 264 -1.37 -33.80 8.07
N LEU A 265 -1.42 -32.62 7.44
CA LEU A 265 -2.68 -32.03 6.98
C LEU A 265 -3.31 -32.90 5.89
N LYS A 266 -4.62 -33.16 6.01
CA LYS A 266 -5.45 -33.88 5.04
C LYS A 266 -6.17 -32.87 4.15
N THR A 267 -6.07 -33.05 2.84
CA THR A 267 -6.64 -32.13 1.85
C THR A 267 -8.10 -32.43 1.57
N VAL A 268 -8.93 -31.37 1.53
CA VAL A 268 -10.37 -31.51 1.28
C VAL A 268 -10.71 -31.38 -0.19
N GLY A 269 -11.31 -32.43 -0.76
CA GLY A 269 -11.66 -32.49 -2.18
C GLY A 269 -10.48 -32.88 -3.08
N ASP A 270 -10.43 -32.31 -4.29
CA ASP A 270 -9.36 -32.57 -5.26
C ASP A 270 -8.03 -31.96 -4.79
N THR A 271 -6.94 -32.73 -4.88
CA THR A 271 -5.59 -32.31 -4.47
C THR A 271 -5.02 -31.17 -5.33
N THR A 272 -5.59 -30.93 -6.51
CA THR A 272 -5.13 -29.90 -7.45
C THR A 272 -5.76 -28.52 -7.23
N ASP A 273 -6.94 -28.44 -6.58
CA ASP A 273 -7.71 -27.19 -6.36
C ASP A 273 -8.47 -27.16 -5.00
N ALA A 274 -7.81 -27.60 -3.93
CA ALA A 274 -8.43 -27.63 -2.61
C ALA A 274 -8.67 -26.23 -2.02
N ALA A 275 -9.84 -26.04 -1.40
CA ALA A 275 -10.17 -24.80 -0.70
C ALA A 275 -9.53 -24.71 0.69
N PHE A 276 -9.46 -25.84 1.40
CA PHE A 276 -8.86 -25.93 2.73
C PHE A 276 -8.37 -27.36 3.02
N HIS A 277 -7.50 -27.44 4.03
CA HIS A 277 -6.97 -28.67 4.59
C HIS A 277 -7.44 -28.79 6.03
N TYR A 278 -7.46 -30.00 6.58
CA TYR A 278 -7.82 -30.23 7.97
C TYR A 278 -6.82 -31.16 8.67
N ARG A 279 -6.77 -31.08 9.99
CA ARG A 279 -6.13 -32.10 10.84
C ARG A 279 -6.95 -32.34 12.10
N ILE A 280 -6.83 -33.53 12.66
CA ILE A 280 -7.40 -33.81 13.97
C ILE A 280 -6.39 -33.37 15.04
N THR A 281 -6.83 -32.53 15.97
CA THR A 281 -5.97 -32.02 17.04
C THR A 281 -6.76 -31.83 18.33
N THR A 282 -6.04 -31.61 19.41
CA THR A 282 -6.62 -31.34 20.73
C THR A 282 -6.92 -29.86 20.88
N TYR A 283 -8.15 -29.54 21.23
CA TYR A 283 -8.58 -28.19 21.53
C TYR A 283 -7.88 -27.70 22.81
N ASN A 284 -7.22 -26.55 22.72
CA ASN A 284 -6.45 -25.95 23.81
C ASN A 284 -6.96 -24.55 24.23
N GLY A 285 -8.16 -24.17 23.77
CA GLY A 285 -8.78 -22.89 24.10
C GLY A 285 -9.57 -22.90 25.41
N GLU A 286 -10.25 -21.78 25.70
CA GLU A 286 -11.20 -21.69 26.81
C GLU A 286 -12.43 -22.57 26.55
N ASN A 287 -13.11 -23.01 27.59
CA ASN A 287 -14.32 -23.83 27.44
C ASN A 287 -15.43 -23.00 26.76
N VAL A 288 -16.02 -23.55 25.70
CA VAL A 288 -17.04 -22.87 24.90
C VAL A 288 -18.31 -23.71 24.87
N GLU A 289 -19.44 -23.06 25.14
CA GLU A 289 -20.77 -23.60 24.90
C GLU A 289 -21.25 -23.18 23.50
N LEU A 290 -21.74 -24.13 22.73
CA LEU A 290 -22.24 -23.97 21.37
C LEU A 290 -23.77 -23.92 21.39
N ALA A 291 -24.36 -23.18 20.45
CA ALA A 291 -25.79 -22.85 20.43
C ALA A 291 -26.73 -24.09 20.37
N ALA A 292 -26.23 -25.24 19.90
CA ALA A 292 -26.98 -26.50 19.82
C ALA A 292 -26.87 -27.39 21.08
N GLY A 293 -26.42 -26.85 22.22
CA GLY A 293 -26.26 -27.60 23.48
C GLY A 293 -24.97 -28.44 23.55
N GLY A 294 -24.04 -28.24 22.61
CA GLY A 294 -22.72 -28.86 22.62
C GLY A 294 -21.72 -28.05 23.43
N ARG A 295 -20.74 -28.72 24.07
CA ARG A 295 -19.65 -28.07 24.81
C ARG A 295 -18.31 -28.56 24.29
N VAL A 296 -17.40 -27.63 24.02
CA VAL A 296 -16.01 -27.90 23.63
C VAL A 296 -15.10 -27.42 24.75
N GLU A 297 -14.36 -28.36 25.33
CA GLU A 297 -13.47 -28.15 26.46
C GLU A 297 -12.02 -28.41 26.07
N LYS A 298 -11.12 -27.81 26.83
CA LYS A 298 -9.69 -28.10 26.70
C LYS A 298 -9.44 -29.60 26.84
N GLY A 299 -8.81 -30.22 25.85
CA GLY A 299 -8.58 -31.66 25.79
C GLY A 299 -9.44 -32.39 24.76
N ASP A 300 -10.55 -31.78 24.31
CA ASP A 300 -11.43 -32.39 23.32
C ASP A 300 -10.78 -32.47 21.94
N GLN A 301 -11.13 -33.50 21.17
CA GLN A 301 -10.69 -33.61 19.78
C GLN A 301 -11.53 -32.71 18.88
N VAL A 302 -10.85 -31.97 18.01
CA VAL A 302 -11.45 -31.08 17.01
C VAL A 302 -10.76 -31.26 15.65
N ALA A 303 -11.51 -31.03 14.58
CA ALA A 303 -10.94 -30.91 13.25
C ALA A 303 -10.53 -29.45 13.01
N GLU A 304 -9.23 -29.15 13.03
CA GLU A 304 -8.73 -27.80 12.75
C GLU A 304 -8.59 -27.57 11.25
N LEU A 305 -9.22 -26.50 10.75
CA LEU A 305 -9.19 -26.08 9.36
C LEU A 305 -8.07 -25.09 9.06
N HIS A 306 -7.42 -25.31 7.92
CA HIS A 306 -6.38 -24.45 7.35
C HIS A 306 -6.75 -24.08 5.93
N PHE A 307 -6.96 -22.80 5.65
CA PHE A 307 -7.28 -22.35 4.30
C PHE A 307 -6.07 -22.53 3.38
N ASP A 308 -6.31 -23.02 2.16
CA ASP A 308 -5.22 -23.20 1.19
C ASP A 308 -4.67 -21.84 0.74
N ASN A 309 -3.36 -21.61 0.92
CA ASN A 309 -2.79 -20.30 0.64
C ASN A 309 -2.67 -20.01 -0.86
N LYS A 310 -2.55 -21.05 -1.71
CA LYS A 310 -2.54 -20.90 -3.18
C LYS A 310 -3.91 -20.47 -3.68
N LYS A 311 -4.97 -21.10 -3.20
CA LYS A 311 -6.36 -20.71 -3.47
C LYS A 311 -6.64 -19.29 -2.97
N LEU A 312 -6.27 -18.98 -1.73
CA LEU A 312 -6.38 -17.64 -1.15
C LEU A 312 -5.65 -16.57 -1.98
N SER A 313 -4.42 -16.86 -2.41
CA SER A 313 -3.60 -15.99 -3.26
C SER A 313 -4.24 -15.76 -4.63
N SER A 314 -4.75 -16.81 -5.27
CA SER A 314 -5.43 -16.71 -6.57
C SER A 314 -6.72 -15.88 -6.50
N ILE A 315 -7.51 -16.04 -5.43
CA ILE A 315 -8.74 -15.26 -5.19
C ILE A 315 -8.38 -13.80 -4.94
N ALA A 316 -7.36 -13.53 -4.11
CA ALA A 316 -6.90 -12.17 -3.83
C ALA A 316 -6.36 -11.47 -5.08
N ALA A 317 -5.62 -12.19 -5.93
CA ALA A 317 -5.03 -11.65 -7.16
C ALA A 317 -6.08 -11.31 -8.23
N THR A 318 -7.19 -12.06 -8.28
CA THR A 318 -8.25 -11.89 -9.28
C THR A 318 -9.41 -11.00 -8.80
N SER A 319 -9.44 -10.63 -7.52
CA SER A 319 -10.53 -9.85 -6.93
C SER A 319 -10.28 -8.34 -7.01
N LYS A 320 -11.32 -7.59 -7.42
CA LYS A 320 -11.25 -6.12 -7.60
C LYS A 320 -11.30 -5.32 -6.29
N SER A 321 -11.69 -5.93 -5.17
CA SER A 321 -11.76 -5.27 -3.85
C SER A 321 -11.69 -6.28 -2.69
N PRO A 322 -11.31 -5.86 -1.47
CA PRO A 322 -11.30 -6.74 -0.29
C PRO A 322 -12.66 -7.36 0.04
N VAL A 323 -13.75 -6.64 -0.23
CA VAL A 323 -15.12 -7.15 -0.06
C VAL A 323 -15.40 -8.24 -1.09
N ALA A 324 -14.99 -8.05 -2.35
CA ALA A 324 -15.13 -9.07 -3.39
C ALA A 324 -14.29 -10.32 -3.08
N THR A 325 -13.08 -10.16 -2.53
CA THR A 325 -12.24 -11.26 -2.03
C THR A 325 -12.97 -12.05 -0.94
N GLY A 326 -13.53 -11.37 0.06
CA GLY A 326 -14.28 -12.02 1.14
C GLY A 326 -15.50 -12.80 0.64
N ILE A 327 -16.28 -12.25 -0.29
CA ILE A 327 -17.44 -12.94 -0.88
C ILE A 327 -17.01 -14.19 -1.65
N ARG A 328 -15.94 -14.11 -2.46
CA ARG A 328 -15.42 -15.27 -3.19
C ARG A 328 -14.89 -16.35 -2.24
N MET A 329 -14.16 -15.96 -1.19
CA MET A 329 -13.71 -16.91 -0.18
C MET A 329 -14.88 -17.64 0.50
N LEU A 330 -15.94 -16.93 0.88
CA LEU A 330 -17.11 -17.57 1.49
C LEU A 330 -17.77 -18.60 0.56
N ARG A 331 -17.86 -18.32 -0.74
CA ARG A 331 -18.40 -19.28 -1.74
C ARG A 331 -17.54 -20.53 -1.86
N GLU A 332 -16.23 -20.39 -1.84
CA GLU A 332 -15.30 -21.53 -1.91
C GLU A 332 -15.40 -22.40 -0.65
N VAL A 333 -15.56 -21.79 0.53
CA VAL A 333 -15.82 -22.54 1.76
C VAL A 333 -17.13 -23.30 1.66
N GLU A 334 -18.21 -22.63 1.25
CA GLU A 334 -19.53 -23.22 1.09
C GLU A 334 -19.52 -24.45 0.15
N GLN A 335 -18.79 -24.37 -0.97
CA GLN A 335 -18.66 -25.48 -1.92
C GLN A 335 -17.83 -26.65 -1.38
N ALA A 336 -16.87 -26.39 -0.48
CA ALA A 336 -16.00 -27.40 0.07
C ALA A 336 -16.54 -28.05 1.37
N LEU A 337 -17.49 -27.43 2.08
CA LEU A 337 -18.10 -28.00 3.30
C LEU A 337 -18.73 -29.39 3.10
N PRO A 338 -19.47 -29.70 2.02
CA PRO A 338 -19.97 -31.05 1.78
C PRO A 338 -18.87 -32.09 1.58
N HIS A 339 -17.76 -31.70 0.94
CA HIS A 339 -16.61 -32.58 0.74
C HIS A 339 -15.91 -32.88 2.07
N LEU A 340 -15.76 -31.85 2.91
CA LEU A 340 -15.26 -31.99 4.28
C LEU A 340 -16.15 -32.93 5.10
N ALA A 341 -17.48 -32.75 5.05
CA ALA A 341 -18.42 -33.58 5.78
C ALA A 341 -18.28 -35.06 5.43
N ASN A 342 -18.17 -35.37 4.13
CA ASN A 342 -17.99 -36.74 3.65
C ASN A 342 -16.63 -37.33 4.06
N GLN A 343 -15.55 -36.55 3.96
CA GLN A 343 -14.22 -37.00 4.37
C GLN A 343 -14.13 -37.23 5.89
N LEU A 344 -14.67 -36.31 6.70
CA LEU A 344 -14.72 -36.48 8.16
C LEU A 344 -15.55 -37.70 8.57
N ALA A 345 -16.62 -38.03 7.82
CA ALA A 345 -17.39 -39.23 8.07
C ALA A 345 -16.62 -40.53 7.76
N ALA A 346 -15.73 -40.49 6.76
CA ALA A 346 -14.90 -41.63 6.37
C ALA A 346 -13.57 -41.74 7.16
N ASP A 347 -13.15 -40.67 7.84
CA ASP A 347 -11.88 -40.58 8.54
C ASP A 347 -11.95 -41.24 9.93
N SER A 348 -11.18 -42.31 10.13
CA SER A 348 -11.15 -43.04 11.40
C SER A 348 -10.63 -42.22 12.58
N GLU A 349 -9.80 -41.19 12.31
CA GLU A 349 -9.29 -40.28 13.34
C GLU A 349 -10.33 -39.23 13.74
N ALA A 350 -11.38 -39.04 12.93
CA ALA A 350 -12.40 -38.02 13.15
C ALA A 350 -13.64 -38.55 13.90
N LYS A 351 -13.63 -39.79 14.38
CA LYS A 351 -14.81 -40.44 15.00
C LYS A 351 -15.36 -39.67 16.20
N ASP A 352 -14.48 -39.17 17.05
CA ASP A 352 -14.83 -38.59 18.36
C ASP A 352 -14.68 -37.07 18.41
N ILE A 353 -14.54 -36.41 17.26
CA ILE A 353 -14.42 -34.95 17.24
C ILE A 353 -15.73 -34.29 17.63
N LYS A 354 -15.64 -33.23 18.44
CA LYS A 354 -16.83 -32.47 18.88
C LYS A 354 -17.17 -31.31 17.97
N ALA A 355 -16.17 -30.72 17.33
CA ALA A 355 -16.35 -29.55 16.48
C ALA A 355 -15.27 -29.44 15.40
N VAL A 356 -15.61 -28.66 14.39
CA VAL A 356 -14.66 -28.10 13.42
C VAL A 356 -14.20 -26.73 13.92
N TYR A 357 -12.90 -26.51 13.95
CA TYR A 357 -12.24 -25.35 14.55
C TYR A 357 -11.40 -24.59 13.53
N GLY A 358 -11.35 -23.27 13.60
CA GLY A 358 -10.44 -22.48 12.78
C GLY A 358 -10.19 -21.08 13.33
N VAL A 359 -9.14 -20.42 12.86
CA VAL A 359 -8.84 -19.03 13.23
C VAL A 359 -8.74 -18.17 11.98
N THR A 360 -9.53 -17.09 11.91
CA THR A 360 -9.56 -16.20 10.73
C THR A 360 -9.70 -14.73 11.09
N MET A 361 -9.18 -13.87 10.22
CA MET A 361 -9.42 -12.42 10.24
C MET A 361 -10.68 -12.04 9.44
N ILE A 362 -11.10 -12.90 8.50
CA ILE A 362 -12.28 -12.71 7.63
C ILE A 362 -13.40 -13.60 8.20
N HIS A 363 -14.06 -13.10 9.24
CA HIS A 363 -15.10 -13.82 9.97
C HIS A 363 -16.52 -13.35 9.63
N ARG A 364 -16.67 -12.19 8.96
CA ARG A 364 -17.98 -11.67 8.57
C ARG A 364 -18.62 -12.57 7.52
N GLY A 365 -19.80 -13.10 7.80
CA GLY A 365 -20.54 -14.01 6.92
C GLY A 365 -20.26 -15.49 7.14
N ALA A 366 -19.28 -15.86 7.99
CA ALA A 366 -19.03 -17.25 8.37
C ALA A 366 -20.17 -17.85 9.21
N ASP A 367 -20.87 -16.99 9.96
CA ASP A 367 -22.09 -17.30 10.70
C ASP A 367 -23.18 -17.93 9.83
N ARG A 368 -23.29 -17.49 8.57
CA ARG A 368 -24.27 -18.04 7.61
C ARG A 368 -23.94 -19.46 7.17
N LEU A 369 -22.70 -19.89 7.33
CA LEU A 369 -22.23 -21.23 7.00
C LEU A 369 -22.30 -22.17 8.22
N GLY A 370 -22.88 -21.73 9.34
CA GLY A 370 -22.99 -22.52 10.56
C GLY A 370 -21.79 -22.43 11.51
N PHE A 371 -20.87 -21.49 11.29
CA PHE A 371 -19.79 -21.21 12.24
C PHE A 371 -20.22 -20.21 13.33
N GLU A 372 -19.99 -20.56 14.58
CA GLU A 372 -20.09 -19.65 15.71
C GLU A 372 -18.75 -18.90 15.90
N ILE A 373 -18.84 -17.59 16.15
CA ILE A 373 -17.68 -16.68 16.15
C ILE A 373 -17.31 -16.28 17.57
N PHE A 374 -16.13 -16.69 18.02
CA PHE A 374 -15.60 -16.41 19.34
C PHE A 374 -14.39 -15.47 19.29
N LYS A 375 -14.13 -14.78 20.41
CA LYS A 375 -12.88 -14.04 20.57
C LYS A 375 -11.74 -15.05 20.72
N LEU A 376 -10.61 -14.81 20.06
CA LEU A 376 -9.41 -15.59 20.29
C LEU A 376 -8.82 -15.20 21.66
N PRO A 377 -8.64 -16.15 22.62
CA PRO A 377 -8.11 -15.84 23.94
C PRO A 377 -6.73 -15.16 23.84
N GLU A 378 -6.49 -14.12 24.65
CA GLU A 378 -5.21 -13.40 24.61
C GLU A 378 -4.08 -14.27 25.17
N GLY A 379 -2.97 -14.37 24.44
CA GLY A 379 -1.86 -15.25 24.78
C GLY A 379 -0.75 -15.22 23.73
N LEU A 380 0.30 -16.04 23.91
CA LEU A 380 1.41 -16.13 22.95
C LEU A 380 0.94 -16.58 21.56
N PHE A 381 0.00 -17.54 21.51
CA PHE A 381 -0.63 -18.00 20.27
C PHE A 381 -1.42 -16.90 19.56
N ALA A 382 -2.21 -16.11 20.29
CA ALA A 382 -2.95 -15.00 19.70
C ALA A 382 -2.02 -13.88 19.19
N LYS A 383 -0.92 -13.60 19.91
CA LYS A 383 0.10 -12.62 19.47
C LYS A 383 0.81 -13.07 18.20
N SER A 384 1.28 -14.33 18.14
CA SER A 384 1.95 -14.86 16.95
C SER A 384 1.00 -14.96 15.75
N THR A 385 -0.22 -15.45 15.96
CA THR A 385 -1.26 -15.55 14.92
C THR A 385 -1.65 -14.17 14.37
N ARG A 386 -1.74 -13.14 15.23
CA ARG A 386 -2.01 -11.76 14.82
C ARG A 386 -0.88 -11.16 13.98
N ILE A 387 0.37 -11.50 14.28
CA ILE A 387 1.54 -11.09 13.48
C ILE A 387 1.50 -11.79 12.12
N TYR A 388 1.33 -13.11 12.11
CA TYR A 388 1.24 -13.93 10.90
C TYR A 388 0.13 -13.46 9.95
N LEU A 389 -1.11 -13.34 10.45
CA LEU A 389 -2.25 -12.96 9.61
C LEU A 389 -2.16 -11.50 9.11
N ARG A 390 -1.48 -10.61 9.83
CA ARG A 390 -1.18 -9.25 9.34
C ARG A 390 -0.18 -9.26 8.19
N ILE A 391 0.87 -10.07 8.29
CA ILE A 391 1.86 -10.25 7.22
C ILE A 391 1.16 -10.83 6.00
N LEU A 392 0.34 -11.88 6.19
CA LEU A 392 -0.44 -12.53 5.14
C LEU A 392 -1.33 -11.53 4.37
N ILE A 393 -2.16 -10.75 5.07
CA ILE A 393 -3.02 -9.74 4.43
C ILE A 393 -2.20 -8.68 3.69
N LYS A 394 -1.07 -8.24 4.24
CA LYS A 394 -0.22 -7.22 3.61
C LYS A 394 0.48 -7.73 2.34
N VAL A 395 0.79 -9.03 2.28
CA VAL A 395 1.37 -9.67 1.10
C VAL A 395 0.31 -9.93 0.02
N LEU A 396 -0.90 -10.31 0.43
CA LEU A 396 -2.03 -10.65 -0.45
C LEU A 396 -2.76 -9.42 -1.01
N THR A 397 -2.90 -8.35 -0.23
CA THR A 397 -3.58 -7.12 -0.68
C THR A 397 -2.56 -6.18 -1.32
N ASN A 398 -2.68 -5.97 -2.64
CA ASN A 398 -1.88 -4.98 -3.35
C ASN A 398 -2.40 -3.58 -2.96
N THR A 399 -1.91 -2.99 -1.88
CA THR A 399 -2.35 -1.68 -1.41
C THR A 399 -1.83 -0.57 -2.34
N LYS A 400 -2.51 -0.37 -3.48
CA LYS A 400 -2.42 0.82 -4.34
C LYS A 400 -3.73 1.60 -4.47
N HIS A 401 -4.78 1.27 -3.71
CA HIS A 401 -6.02 2.06 -3.71
C HIS A 401 -6.22 2.89 -2.42
N SER A 402 -6.20 4.20 -2.63
CA SER A 402 -6.89 5.27 -1.88
C SER A 402 -8.29 4.82 -1.38
N THR A 403 -8.90 5.31 -0.30
CA THR A 403 -9.02 6.68 0.20
C THR A 403 -9.83 6.67 1.52
N LYS A 404 -9.82 7.80 2.24
CA LYS A 404 -10.95 8.42 2.99
C LYS A 404 -12.03 7.49 3.59
N GLY A 405 -12.14 7.55 4.91
CA GLY A 405 -13.33 7.13 5.64
C GLY A 405 -13.12 7.16 7.14
N LYS A 406 -13.32 8.32 7.78
CA LYS A 406 -13.56 8.37 9.23
C LYS A 406 -14.93 7.71 9.48
N LYS A 407 -14.93 6.42 9.81
CA LYS A 407 -15.98 5.74 10.60
C LYS A 407 -15.35 4.45 11.13
N LYS A 408 -15.49 4.24 12.45
CA LYS A 408 -14.91 3.18 13.31
C LYS A 408 -14.08 2.14 12.55
N ARG A 409 -12.75 2.16 12.78
CA ARG A 409 -11.93 0.96 12.59
C ARG A 409 -12.49 -0.11 13.53
N ASP A 410 -13.42 -0.93 13.06
CA ASP A 410 -13.53 -2.29 13.57
C ASP A 410 -12.19 -2.92 13.21
N THR A 411 -11.30 -2.96 14.19
CA THR A 411 -10.02 -3.62 14.11
C THR A 411 -10.29 -5.03 13.62
N ILE A 412 -9.87 -5.33 12.37
CA ILE A 412 -9.80 -6.70 11.86
C ILE A 412 -8.92 -7.43 12.89
N SER A 413 -9.57 -8.21 13.74
CA SER A 413 -8.96 -8.93 14.85
C SER A 413 -9.23 -10.41 14.60
N PRO A 414 -8.24 -11.28 14.86
CA PRO A 414 -8.42 -12.70 14.61
C PRO A 414 -9.53 -13.21 15.52
N ARG A 415 -10.45 -13.96 14.93
CA ARG A 415 -11.55 -14.61 15.61
C ARG A 415 -11.39 -16.12 15.49
N MET A 416 -11.83 -16.80 16.52
CA MET A 416 -11.97 -18.24 16.55
C MET A 416 -13.34 -18.59 15.96
N LEU A 417 -13.38 -19.54 15.05
CA LEU A 417 -14.59 -20.10 14.47
C LEU A 417 -14.74 -21.53 14.97
N LEU A 418 -15.93 -21.87 15.44
CA LEU A 418 -16.29 -23.23 15.83
C LEU A 418 -17.59 -23.61 15.14
N MET A 419 -17.64 -24.81 14.56
CA MET A 419 -18.86 -25.39 14.01
C MET A 419 -19.10 -26.73 14.70
N PRO A 420 -20.28 -26.96 15.32
CA PRO A 420 -20.61 -28.26 15.90
C PRO A 420 -20.51 -29.40 14.88
N ILE A 421 -20.08 -30.58 15.32
CA ILE A 421 -19.97 -31.76 14.44
C ILE A 421 -21.33 -32.15 13.83
N GLN A 422 -22.44 -31.89 14.52
CA GLN A 422 -23.79 -32.13 14.01
C GLN A 422 -24.10 -31.21 12.83
N THR A 423 -23.67 -29.95 12.88
CA THR A 423 -23.86 -28.97 11.81
C THR A 423 -23.04 -29.34 10.58
N ILE A 424 -21.79 -29.81 10.72
CA ILE A 424 -21.03 -30.26 9.54
C ILE A 424 -21.62 -31.55 8.94
N ARG A 425 -22.17 -32.45 9.77
CA ARG A 425 -22.83 -33.68 9.30
C ARG A 425 -24.11 -33.42 8.49
N SER A 426 -24.80 -32.29 8.68
CA SER A 426 -25.96 -31.96 7.84
C SER A 426 -25.56 -31.61 6.40
N TYR A 427 -24.32 -31.15 6.16
CA TYR A 427 -23.82 -30.85 4.82
C TYR A 427 -23.61 -32.10 3.94
N SER A 428 -23.43 -33.30 4.51
CA SER A 428 -23.38 -34.54 3.74
C SER A 428 -24.78 -34.98 3.26
N THR A 429 -25.82 -34.67 4.04
CA THR A 429 -27.21 -35.08 3.77
C THR A 429 -27.88 -34.22 2.70
N VAL A 430 -27.57 -32.92 2.64
CA VAL A 430 -28.11 -31.96 1.64
C VAL A 430 -27.70 -32.32 0.20
N LYS A 431 -26.56 -33.01 0.00
CA LYS A 431 -26.17 -33.51 -1.33
C LYS A 431 -26.89 -34.81 -1.71
N MET A 432 -27.24 -35.67 -0.73
CA MET A 432 -28.04 -36.86 -1.00
C MET A 432 -29.47 -36.51 -1.44
N SER A 433 -30.12 -35.50 -0.84
CA SER A 433 -31.47 -35.09 -1.28
C SER A 433 -31.48 -34.47 -2.68
N ASN A 434 -30.49 -33.63 -3.02
CA ASN A 434 -30.39 -33.00 -4.34
C ASN A 434 -29.96 -33.99 -5.44
N ILE A 435 -29.16 -35.00 -5.11
CA ILE A 435 -28.80 -36.08 -6.04
C ILE A 435 -29.98 -37.03 -6.23
N GLN A 436 -30.74 -37.35 -5.17
CA GLN A 436 -31.93 -38.19 -5.24
C GLN A 436 -33.05 -37.49 -6.03
N GLU A 437 -33.39 -36.24 -5.74
CA GLU A 437 -34.39 -35.47 -6.51
C GLU A 437 -33.97 -35.26 -7.97
N GLY A 438 -32.66 -35.09 -8.23
CA GLY A 438 -32.12 -34.98 -9.58
C GLY A 438 -32.22 -36.30 -10.36
N ALA A 439 -31.94 -37.42 -9.70
CA ALA A 439 -32.06 -38.76 -10.28
C ALA A 439 -33.53 -39.14 -10.52
N ASP A 440 -34.42 -38.83 -9.59
CA ASP A 440 -35.85 -39.11 -9.69
C ASP A 440 -36.50 -38.29 -10.82
N ARG A 441 -36.15 -37.00 -10.96
CA ARG A 441 -36.60 -36.16 -12.10
C ARG A 441 -36.07 -36.63 -13.44
N LEU A 442 -34.82 -37.11 -13.48
CA LEU A 442 -34.22 -37.64 -14.71
C LEU A 442 -34.89 -38.96 -15.10
N SER A 443 -35.19 -39.82 -14.11
CA SER A 443 -35.91 -41.08 -14.32
C SER A 443 -37.33 -40.83 -14.84
N GLU A 444 -38.08 -39.91 -14.23
CA GLU A 444 -39.41 -39.52 -14.71
C GLU A 444 -39.37 -38.92 -16.13
N ALA A 445 -38.36 -38.10 -16.45
CA ALA A 445 -38.20 -37.52 -17.78
C ALA A 445 -37.88 -38.59 -18.83
N VAL A 446 -37.04 -39.57 -18.48
CA VAL A 446 -36.71 -40.71 -19.35
C VAL A 446 -37.93 -41.61 -19.55
N GLU A 447 -38.70 -41.94 -18.51
CA GLU A 447 -39.95 -42.70 -18.63
C GLU A 447 -40.98 -41.99 -19.50
N ARG A 448 -41.17 -40.67 -19.34
CA ARG A 448 -42.08 -39.90 -20.20
C ARG A 448 -41.63 -39.90 -21.66
N THR A 449 -40.33 -39.82 -21.91
CA THR A 449 -39.78 -39.83 -23.27
C THR A 449 -39.92 -41.22 -23.90
N LEU A 450 -39.68 -42.28 -23.13
CA LEU A 450 -39.87 -43.66 -23.58
C LEU A 450 -41.35 -43.98 -23.82
N SER A 451 -42.26 -43.51 -22.96
CA SER A 451 -43.71 -43.66 -23.17
C SER A 451 -44.17 -42.89 -24.41
N ALA A 452 -43.73 -41.64 -24.59
CA ALA A 452 -44.08 -40.86 -25.77
C ALA A 452 -43.56 -41.49 -27.07
N ALA A 453 -42.32 -42.01 -27.05
CA ALA A 453 -41.75 -42.74 -28.17
C ALA A 453 -42.48 -44.07 -28.44
N ALA A 454 -42.93 -44.78 -27.40
CA ALA A 454 -43.73 -45.99 -27.53
C ALA A 454 -45.13 -45.70 -28.11
N ASP A 455 -45.78 -44.61 -27.68
CA ASP A 455 -47.07 -44.16 -28.22
C ASP A 455 -46.94 -43.71 -29.68
N GLU A 456 -45.86 -43.00 -30.02
CA GLU A 456 -45.57 -42.58 -31.39
C GLU A 456 -45.27 -43.78 -32.30
N ALA A 457 -44.51 -44.77 -31.81
CA ALA A 457 -44.28 -46.03 -32.51
C ALA A 457 -45.56 -46.86 -32.69
N ALA A 458 -46.45 -46.89 -31.69
CA ALA A 458 -47.76 -47.54 -31.80
C ALA A 458 -48.66 -46.84 -32.83
N GLN A 459 -48.67 -45.50 -32.87
CA GLN A 459 -49.40 -44.72 -33.87
C GLN A 459 -48.87 -44.94 -35.30
N LEU A 460 -47.55 -44.99 -35.47
CA LEU A 460 -46.90 -45.31 -36.75
C LEU A 460 -47.20 -46.75 -37.20
N GLY A 461 -47.24 -47.70 -36.27
CA GLY A 461 -47.67 -49.09 -36.54
C GLY A 461 -49.10 -49.17 -37.06
N THR A 462 -50.04 -48.43 -36.46
CA THR A 462 -51.45 -48.40 -36.91
C THR A 462 -51.67 -47.67 -38.23
N LYS A 463 -50.80 -46.73 -38.62
CA LYS A 463 -50.88 -46.03 -39.92
C LYS A 463 -50.29 -46.83 -41.10
N THR A 464 -49.56 -47.92 -40.84
CA THR A 464 -48.94 -48.76 -41.88
C THR A 464 -49.83 -49.96 -42.29
N THR A 465 -51.05 -50.08 -41.74
CA THR A 465 -52.03 -51.12 -42.10
C THR A 465 -53.23 -50.59 -42.89
N ALA A 466 -53.20 -49.32 -43.29
CA ALA A 466 -54.22 -48.68 -44.12
C ALA A 466 -53.60 -48.02 -45.36
N ILE A 467 -52.75 -48.76 -46.09
CA ILE A 467 -52.54 -48.66 -47.54
C ILE A 467 -52.35 -50.09 -48.06
#